data_AF-A0A1H3LZP2-F1
#
_entry.id   AF-A0A1H3LZP2-F1
#
_cell.length_a   1.000
_cell.length_b   1.000
_cell.length_c   1.000
_cell.angle_alpha   90.00
_cell.angle_beta   90.00
_cell.angle_gamma   90.00
#
_symmetry.space_group_name_H-M   'P 1'
#
loop_
_entity.id
_entity.type
_entity.pdbx_description
1 polymer ?
#
loop_
_entity_poly.entity_id
_entity_poly.type
_entity_poly.pdbx_seq_one_letter_code
_entity_poly.pdbx_strand_id
1 'polypeptide(L)'
;MKLAGLRKIFILLIISVFYILVLNFTSNDVSYSASGGKDVVYVSPYVGDYKTLKDGLNAVNDGGTIYVKYYHQSYYFEDIVVNKNIKIIGIPSGSNIPRITCKLENNIPFIMVKEPYSLQIENLYIQSVTSKKLIESNTSNLSLKNIYLKYGQPIIINSPANSSNLNISFDKCIFDGISPKVILNTPVNGNILFNNCNFVRDSIIIKNSGANIDISNSIFEQRGIKIEKYSYGRINVSNNNFVGNNALIDSYSSSDIVLSYNKFPSSGVIIYTHDDTKLDANNNWWGSPDGPSPSIRNSIVCDRWACDEAFTVFNDTPSTPGYGGGGSDETEEPKEPDVPEEDDPKTPTEPSEPEEDIPTEPEDPKDKDPEHPENPPEQEEPEAPTEPVDGEEPVAPEEPGIIEEPEVPVVPIIPDIPPIPTAPQIPEDKDSKDYNVEPYDDEVTMPKGKITIFDLNTATAAIRIDDEAITSIICESLKDGKGHWLFNCYIIYHSDGSLLIYILGDNYFVI
;
A
#
# COMPACT_ATOMS: atom_id res chain seq x y z
N MET A 1 16.00 65.87 26.96
CA MET A 1 16.57 64.59 26.48
C MET A 1 16.22 63.35 27.33
N LYS A 2 15.84 63.44 28.63
CA LYS A 2 15.57 62.25 29.46
C LYS A 2 14.21 61.55 29.25
N LEU A 3 13.23 62.19 28.61
CA LEU A 3 11.88 61.61 28.43
C LEU A 3 11.78 60.58 27.28
N ALA A 4 12.65 60.68 26.27
CA ALA A 4 12.61 59.81 25.10
C ALA A 4 13.09 58.38 25.40
N GLY A 5 14.04 58.22 26.33
CA GLY A 5 14.52 56.91 26.78
C GLY A 5 13.46 56.14 27.57
N LEU A 6 12.72 56.83 28.43
CA LEU A 6 11.70 56.20 29.28
C LEU A 6 10.54 55.61 28.45
N ARG A 7 10.16 56.30 27.35
CA ARG A 7 9.08 55.84 26.45
C ARG A 7 9.45 54.56 25.70
N LYS A 8 10.72 54.39 25.30
CA LYS A 8 11.20 53.16 24.65
C LYS A 8 11.24 51.98 25.62
N ILE A 9 11.69 52.21 26.85
CA ILE A 9 11.72 51.17 27.90
C ILE A 9 10.30 50.70 28.22
N PHE A 10 9.34 51.63 28.34
CA PHE A 10 7.95 51.28 28.63
C PHE A 10 7.28 50.46 27.51
N ILE A 11 7.53 50.79 26.24
CA ILE A 11 7.00 50.02 25.10
C ILE A 11 7.59 48.60 25.06
N LEU A 12 8.89 48.43 25.30
CA LEU A 12 9.51 47.11 25.37
C LEU A 12 8.96 46.26 26.51
N LEU A 13 8.63 46.89 27.65
CA LEU A 13 8.04 46.22 28.80
C LEU A 13 6.62 45.73 28.50
N ILE A 14 5.81 46.54 27.81
CA ILE A 14 4.47 46.14 27.35
C ILE A 14 4.56 44.99 26.35
N ILE A 15 5.46 45.06 25.37
CA ILE A 15 5.64 43.99 24.37
C ILE A 15 6.09 42.69 25.05
N SER A 16 7.02 42.76 26.01
CA SER A 16 7.49 41.59 26.77
C SER A 16 6.37 40.98 27.61
N VAL A 17 5.58 41.79 28.31
CA VAL A 17 4.43 41.30 29.09
C VAL A 17 3.35 40.69 28.19
N PHE A 18 3.08 41.30 27.04
CA PHE A 18 2.14 40.78 26.06
C PHE A 18 2.64 39.46 25.45
N TYR A 19 3.94 39.35 25.18
CA TYR A 19 4.56 38.12 24.67
C TYR A 19 4.51 36.99 25.72
N ILE A 20 4.75 37.31 27.00
CA ILE A 20 4.61 36.35 28.11
C ILE A 20 3.14 35.92 28.28
N LEU A 21 2.19 36.84 28.18
CA LEU A 21 0.76 36.52 28.23
C LEU A 21 0.33 35.64 27.05
N VAL A 22 0.74 35.97 25.83
CA VAL A 22 0.43 35.19 24.63
C VAL A 22 1.05 33.79 24.73
N LEU A 23 2.30 33.67 25.17
CA LEU A 23 2.95 32.37 25.41
C LEU A 23 2.18 31.53 26.44
N ASN A 24 1.77 32.12 27.56
CA ASN A 24 0.99 31.43 28.60
C ASN A 24 -0.43 31.05 28.17
N PHE A 25 -1.05 31.81 27.25
CA PHE A 25 -2.36 31.45 26.70
C PHE A 25 -2.29 30.39 25.60
N THR A 26 -1.16 30.29 24.88
CA THR A 26 -0.93 29.24 23.87
C THR A 26 -0.45 27.91 24.46
N SER A 27 0.06 27.91 25.69
CA SER A 27 0.56 26.71 26.38
C SER A 27 -0.44 26.12 27.39
N ASN A 28 -1.75 26.36 27.20
CA ASN A 28 -2.75 25.49 27.80
C ASN A 28 -2.73 24.14 27.08
N ASP A 29 -1.63 23.40 27.29
CA ASP A 29 -1.67 21.95 27.29
C ASP A 29 -2.69 21.59 28.36
N VAL A 30 -3.94 21.45 27.93
CA VAL A 30 -4.97 20.76 28.69
C VAL A 30 -4.42 19.36 28.86
N SER A 31 -3.69 19.18 29.95
CA SER A 31 -3.21 17.90 30.44
C SER A 31 -4.46 17.16 30.86
N TYR A 32 -5.07 16.48 29.90
CA TYR A 32 -6.10 15.48 30.20
C TYR A 32 -5.44 14.49 31.15
N SER A 33 -5.85 14.53 32.43
CA SER A 33 -5.30 13.64 33.45
C SER A 33 -5.53 12.20 33.00
N ALA A 34 -4.45 11.53 32.61
CA ALA A 34 -4.43 10.20 32.05
C ALA A 34 -4.57 9.14 33.16
N SER A 35 -5.72 9.10 33.84
CA SER A 35 -6.00 8.06 34.85
C SER A 35 -7.21 7.18 34.53
N GLY A 36 -7.73 7.25 33.31
CA GLY A 36 -8.71 6.30 32.81
C GLY A 36 -8.77 6.42 31.29
N GLY A 37 -8.24 5.42 30.59
CA GLY A 37 -8.40 5.37 29.14
C GLY A 37 -9.89 5.29 28.78
N LYS A 38 -10.23 5.72 27.57
CA LYS A 38 -11.62 5.77 27.08
C LYS A 38 -11.83 4.69 26.04
N ASP A 39 -12.97 4.02 26.06
CA ASP A 39 -13.32 3.06 24.99
C ASP A 39 -13.56 3.75 23.65
N VAL A 40 -13.95 5.03 23.69
CA VAL A 40 -14.22 5.85 22.52
C VAL A 40 -13.51 7.19 22.63
N VAL A 41 -12.77 7.55 21.58
CA VAL A 41 -12.12 8.85 21.44
C VAL A 41 -12.40 9.45 20.07
N TYR A 42 -12.39 10.78 19.98
CA TYR A 42 -12.58 11.52 18.73
C TYR A 42 -11.30 12.29 18.38
N VAL A 43 -10.93 12.25 17.11
CA VAL A 43 -9.81 13.00 16.54
C VAL A 43 -10.36 14.03 15.56
N SER A 44 -10.11 15.31 15.82
CA SER A 44 -10.53 16.43 14.97
C SER A 44 -9.83 17.74 15.38
N PRO A 45 -9.93 18.83 14.60
CA PRO A 45 -9.45 20.14 15.03
C PRO A 45 -10.42 20.86 15.99
N TYR A 46 -11.57 20.26 16.34
CA TYR A 46 -12.59 20.86 17.19
C TYR A 46 -12.19 20.81 18.68
N VAL A 47 -12.65 21.80 19.43
CA VAL A 47 -12.43 21.87 20.88
C VAL A 47 -13.05 20.64 21.56
N GLY A 48 -12.28 19.98 22.43
CA GLY A 48 -12.71 18.79 23.18
C GLY A 48 -12.34 17.46 22.53
N ASP A 49 -11.89 17.47 21.27
CA ASP A 49 -11.36 16.28 20.59
C ASP A 49 -9.82 16.23 20.68
N TYR A 50 -9.26 15.05 20.44
CA TYR A 50 -7.81 14.88 20.32
C TYR A 50 -7.33 15.47 18.98
N LYS A 51 -6.19 16.18 19.01
CA LYS A 51 -5.68 16.88 17.82
C LYS A 51 -4.95 15.95 16.85
N THR A 52 -4.37 14.86 17.36
CA THR A 52 -3.61 13.90 16.54
C THR A 52 -4.10 12.48 16.75
N LEU A 53 -3.78 11.62 15.79
CA LEU A 53 -4.06 10.19 15.89
C LEU A 53 -3.25 9.52 17.00
N LYS A 54 -2.03 9.99 17.27
CA LYS A 54 -1.18 9.47 18.37
C LYS A 54 -1.77 9.79 19.73
N ASP A 55 -2.30 10.99 19.92
CA ASP A 55 -2.96 11.37 21.17
C ASP A 55 -4.23 10.55 21.39
N GLY A 56 -5.03 10.38 20.33
CA GLY A 56 -6.20 9.49 20.36
C GLY A 56 -5.81 8.04 20.69
N LEU A 57 -4.75 7.55 20.06
CA LEU A 57 -4.20 6.21 20.33
C LEU A 57 -3.74 6.08 21.77
N ASN A 58 -3.03 7.05 22.34
CA ASN A 58 -2.59 6.99 23.73
C ASN A 58 -3.78 6.97 24.71
N ALA A 59 -4.85 7.70 24.40
CA ALA A 59 -6.01 7.83 25.26
C ALA A 59 -7.02 6.68 25.19
N VAL A 60 -7.09 5.95 24.06
CA VAL A 60 -8.07 4.87 23.88
C VAL A 60 -7.71 3.60 24.67
N ASN A 61 -8.68 2.87 25.21
CA ASN A 61 -8.44 1.56 25.83
C ASN A 61 -8.07 0.48 24.79
N ASP A 62 -7.46 -0.61 25.25
CA ASP A 62 -7.34 -1.83 24.44
C ASP A 62 -8.73 -2.37 24.10
N GLY A 63 -8.94 -2.69 22.83
CA GLY A 63 -10.26 -2.99 22.23
C GLY A 63 -11.08 -1.75 21.83
N GLY A 64 -10.63 -0.54 22.12
CA GLY A 64 -11.40 0.68 21.91
C GLY A 64 -11.40 1.21 20.46
N THR A 65 -12.15 2.29 20.25
CA THR A 65 -12.41 2.90 18.94
C THR A 65 -12.01 4.38 18.90
N ILE A 66 -11.29 4.75 17.84
CA ILE A 66 -10.91 6.10 17.49
C ILE A 66 -11.76 6.55 16.31
N TYR A 67 -12.57 7.60 16.50
CA TYR A 67 -13.32 8.22 15.41
C TYR A 67 -12.57 9.43 14.85
N VAL A 68 -12.27 9.42 13.56
CA VAL A 68 -11.69 10.58 12.87
C VAL A 68 -12.83 11.35 12.19
N LYS A 69 -13.14 12.56 12.68
CA LYS A 69 -14.22 13.36 12.09
C LYS A 69 -13.78 13.92 10.73
N TYR A 70 -14.70 14.06 9.78
CA TYR A 70 -14.39 14.75 8.55
C TYR A 70 -13.96 16.20 8.83
N TYR A 71 -12.90 16.62 8.15
CA TYR A 71 -12.48 18.01 8.08
C TYR A 71 -12.18 18.33 6.62
N HIS A 72 -12.55 19.53 6.19
CA HIS A 72 -12.43 19.96 4.79
C HIS A 72 -10.97 20.02 4.30
N GLN A 73 -10.00 20.08 5.23
CA GLN A 73 -8.57 19.97 4.94
C GLN A 73 -8.05 18.60 5.36
N SER A 74 -6.94 18.19 4.75
CA SER A 74 -6.22 17.01 5.19
C SER A 74 -5.72 17.18 6.63
N TYR A 75 -5.86 16.12 7.42
CA TYR A 75 -5.09 15.96 8.63
C TYR A 75 -3.62 15.69 8.30
N TYR A 76 -2.71 16.29 9.05
CA TYR A 76 -1.28 16.01 8.95
C TYR A 76 -0.82 15.35 10.23
N PHE A 77 -0.83 14.02 10.24
CA PHE A 77 -0.46 13.23 11.41
C PHE A 77 0.96 12.71 11.31
N GLU A 78 1.57 12.59 12.48
CA GLU A 78 2.80 11.86 12.75
C GLU A 78 2.60 10.34 12.66
N ASP A 79 3.71 9.63 12.55
CA ASP A 79 3.72 8.17 12.51
C ASP A 79 3.26 7.57 13.83
N ILE A 80 2.51 6.47 13.77
CA ILE A 80 1.99 5.75 14.93
C ILE A 80 2.40 4.29 14.94
N VAL A 81 2.60 3.77 16.15
CA VAL A 81 2.83 2.34 16.40
C VAL A 81 1.63 1.81 17.19
N VAL A 82 0.85 0.95 16.55
CA VAL A 82 -0.30 0.30 17.19
C VAL A 82 0.22 -0.82 18.10
N ASN A 83 0.01 -0.63 19.39
CA ASN A 83 0.47 -1.50 20.48
C ASN A 83 -0.69 -1.96 21.39
N LYS A 84 -1.91 -1.97 20.86
CA LYS A 84 -3.16 -2.47 21.48
C LYS A 84 -4.19 -2.73 20.38
N ASN A 85 -5.17 -3.57 20.66
CA ASN A 85 -6.28 -3.84 19.75
C ASN A 85 -7.12 -2.59 19.60
N ILE A 86 -7.34 -2.10 18.38
CA ILE A 86 -8.12 -0.87 18.18
C ILE A 86 -8.89 -0.89 16.87
N LYS A 87 -9.87 0.02 16.80
CA LYS A 87 -10.54 0.41 15.56
C LYS A 87 -10.31 1.89 15.27
N ILE A 88 -10.10 2.24 14.01
CA ILE A 88 -10.00 3.63 13.54
C ILE A 88 -11.06 3.84 12.46
N ILE A 89 -12.08 4.64 12.76
CA ILE A 89 -13.24 4.81 11.89
C ILE A 89 -13.34 6.27 11.45
N GLY A 90 -13.28 6.52 10.15
CA GLY A 90 -13.60 7.82 9.59
C GLY A 90 -15.11 8.09 9.62
N ILE A 91 -15.51 9.25 10.13
CA ILE A 91 -16.90 9.73 10.08
C ILE A 91 -17.06 10.60 8.83
N PRO A 92 -17.73 10.09 7.77
CA PRO A 92 -17.94 10.86 6.54
C PRO A 92 -18.87 12.05 6.75
N SER A 93 -18.78 13.03 5.85
CA SER A 93 -19.73 14.13 5.68
C SER A 93 -20.25 14.13 4.25
N GLY A 94 -21.44 13.58 4.05
CA GLY A 94 -21.97 13.27 2.71
C GLY A 94 -21.10 12.22 2.01
N SER A 95 -20.64 12.52 0.78
CA SER A 95 -19.72 11.67 0.02
C SER A 95 -18.25 11.84 0.40
N ASN A 96 -17.93 12.75 1.33
CA ASN A 96 -16.54 13.04 1.70
C ASN A 96 -16.13 12.21 2.91
N ILE A 97 -15.03 11.48 2.78
CA ILE A 97 -14.38 10.75 3.88
C ILE A 97 -13.21 11.57 4.46
N PRO A 98 -12.87 11.43 5.75
CA PRO A 98 -11.72 12.10 6.35
C PRO A 98 -10.43 11.74 5.61
N ARG A 99 -9.62 12.76 5.33
CA ARG A 99 -8.35 12.64 4.61
C ARG A 99 -7.17 12.84 5.56
N ILE A 100 -6.28 11.86 5.60
CA ILE A 100 -5.02 11.90 6.35
C ILE A 100 -3.86 11.94 5.37
N THR A 101 -2.99 12.92 5.54
CA THR A 101 -1.72 13.04 4.81
C THR A 101 -0.58 12.78 5.80
N CYS A 102 0.25 11.80 5.47
CA CYS A 102 1.39 11.42 6.29
C CYS A 102 2.48 12.49 6.19
N LYS A 103 3.09 12.86 7.31
CA LYS A 103 4.25 13.77 7.30
C LYS A 103 5.50 13.08 6.76
N LEU A 104 6.29 13.85 6.02
CA LEU A 104 7.56 13.46 5.40
C LEU A 104 8.70 13.58 6.41
N GLU A 105 8.98 12.53 7.16
CA GLU A 105 10.03 12.62 8.19
C GLU A 105 11.03 11.46 8.17
N ASN A 106 10.71 10.33 7.53
CA ASN A 106 11.55 9.12 7.58
C ASN A 106 11.04 8.01 6.60
N ASN A 107 11.77 6.89 6.53
CA ASN A 107 11.34 5.65 5.86
C ASN A 107 10.51 4.72 6.77
N ILE A 108 9.96 5.25 7.88
CA ILE A 108 9.13 4.48 8.81
C ILE A 108 7.71 4.43 8.24
N PRO A 109 7.00 3.30 8.35
CA PRO A 109 5.58 3.24 8.01
C PRO A 109 4.76 4.27 8.79
N PHE A 110 3.79 4.91 8.14
CA PHE A 110 2.89 5.84 8.83
C PHE A 110 2.08 5.14 9.93
N ILE A 111 1.54 3.95 9.65
CA ILE A 111 0.93 3.08 10.65
C ILE A 111 1.72 1.77 10.68
N MET A 112 2.38 1.50 11.81
CA MET A 112 3.02 0.23 12.08
C MET A 112 2.18 -0.58 13.08
N VAL A 113 1.74 -1.77 12.69
CA VAL A 113 0.98 -2.67 13.56
C VAL A 113 1.90 -3.75 14.10
N LYS A 114 2.10 -3.76 15.41
CA LYS A 114 2.90 -4.79 16.09
C LYS A 114 2.01 -5.97 16.45
N GLU A 115 2.61 -7.15 16.44
CA GLU A 115 2.00 -8.33 17.05
C GLU A 115 1.93 -8.17 18.59
N PRO A 116 0.93 -8.75 19.28
CA PRO A 116 -0.22 -9.54 18.80
C PRO A 116 -1.47 -8.70 18.49
N TYR A 117 -1.30 -7.39 18.35
CA TYR A 117 -2.43 -6.46 18.37
C TYR A 117 -3.20 -6.46 17.05
N SER A 118 -4.53 -6.38 17.15
CA SER A 118 -5.40 -6.26 15.98
C SER A 118 -5.65 -4.80 15.61
N LEU A 119 -5.86 -4.56 14.31
CA LEU A 119 -6.25 -3.25 13.80
C LEU A 119 -7.41 -3.38 12.82
N GLN A 120 -8.44 -2.55 13.02
CA GLN A 120 -9.51 -2.34 12.05
C GLN A 120 -9.49 -0.88 11.60
N ILE A 121 -9.53 -0.61 10.30
CA ILE A 121 -9.67 0.74 9.76
C ILE A 121 -10.85 0.78 8.80
N GLU A 122 -11.72 1.78 8.97
CA GLU A 122 -12.88 1.99 8.10
C GLU A 122 -13.02 3.44 7.61
N ASN A 123 -13.45 3.62 6.37
CA ASN A 123 -13.91 4.91 5.80
C ASN A 123 -12.87 6.04 5.87
N LEU A 124 -11.61 5.77 5.50
CA LEU A 124 -10.54 6.78 5.49
C LEU A 124 -9.88 6.89 4.12
N TYR A 125 -9.45 8.10 3.82
CA TYR A 125 -8.49 8.36 2.76
C TYR A 125 -7.13 8.62 3.41
N ILE A 126 -6.13 7.79 3.14
CA ILE A 126 -4.76 7.94 3.64
C ILE A 126 -3.84 8.13 2.43
N GLN A 127 -3.05 9.19 2.44
CA GLN A 127 -2.08 9.46 1.39
C GLN A 127 -0.71 9.82 1.96
N SER A 128 0.31 9.55 1.17
CA SER A 128 1.63 10.13 1.33
C SER A 128 1.87 11.17 0.23
N VAL A 129 2.84 12.04 0.45
CA VAL A 129 3.36 12.97 -0.57
C VAL A 129 4.57 12.37 -1.31
N THR A 130 5.09 11.22 -0.86
CA THR A 130 6.19 10.45 -1.47
C THR A 130 5.94 8.94 -1.40
N SER A 131 6.89 8.14 -1.88
CA SER A 131 6.92 6.67 -1.81
C SER A 131 6.92 6.04 -0.40
N LYS A 132 6.64 6.81 0.66
CA LYS A 132 6.53 6.32 2.05
C LYS A 132 5.58 5.12 2.16
N LYS A 133 5.90 4.17 3.02
CA LYS A 133 5.00 3.08 3.42
C LYS A 133 3.85 3.65 4.24
N LEU A 134 2.60 3.38 3.85
CA LEU A 134 1.44 3.87 4.59
C LEU A 134 1.11 2.95 5.77
N ILE A 135 0.95 1.65 5.50
CA ILE A 135 0.62 0.65 6.52
C ILE A 135 1.61 -0.50 6.42
N GLU A 136 2.24 -0.86 7.54
CA GLU A 136 3.03 -2.09 7.67
C GLU A 136 2.52 -2.90 8.85
N SER A 137 2.18 -4.16 8.62
CA SER A 137 1.55 -5.03 9.60
C SER A 137 2.37 -6.30 9.81
N ASN A 138 2.67 -6.59 11.07
CA ASN A 138 3.20 -7.89 11.51
C ASN A 138 2.17 -8.67 12.35
N THR A 139 0.89 -8.26 12.34
CA THR A 139 -0.17 -8.94 13.09
C THR A 139 -0.93 -9.93 12.22
N SER A 140 -1.47 -10.96 12.86
CA SER A 140 -2.38 -11.92 12.25
C SER A 140 -3.80 -11.38 12.07
N ASN A 141 -4.16 -10.26 12.71
CA ASN A 141 -5.53 -9.73 12.69
C ASN A 141 -5.57 -8.29 12.17
N LEU A 142 -5.91 -8.12 10.89
CA LEU A 142 -6.00 -6.81 10.25
C LEU A 142 -7.22 -6.74 9.34
N SER A 143 -8.04 -5.69 9.48
CA SER A 143 -9.18 -5.46 8.60
C SER A 143 -9.19 -4.02 8.09
N LEU A 144 -9.18 -3.84 6.77
CA LEU A 144 -9.37 -2.53 6.14
C LEU A 144 -10.64 -2.56 5.29
N LYS A 145 -11.54 -1.59 5.51
CA LYS A 145 -12.81 -1.50 4.79
C LYS A 145 -13.06 -0.09 4.27
N ASN A 146 -13.38 0.02 2.98
CA ASN A 146 -13.64 1.30 2.32
C ASN A 146 -12.50 2.31 2.55
N ILE A 147 -11.27 1.88 2.31
CA ILE A 147 -10.06 2.69 2.50
C ILE A 147 -9.47 3.08 1.13
N TYR A 148 -9.13 4.35 0.97
CA TYR A 148 -8.34 4.84 -0.18
C TYR A 148 -6.90 5.07 0.26
N LEU A 149 -5.94 4.35 -0.33
CA LEU A 149 -4.50 4.47 -0.05
C LEU A 149 -3.78 5.06 -1.26
N LYS A 150 -3.15 6.25 -1.13
CA LYS A 150 -2.56 7.00 -2.26
C LYS A 150 -1.06 7.34 -2.15
N TYR A 151 -0.37 7.35 -3.28
CA TYR A 151 0.95 7.95 -3.56
C TYR A 151 2.15 7.39 -2.77
N GLY A 152 1.97 6.29 -2.03
CA GLY A 152 3.04 5.58 -1.30
C GLY A 152 3.07 4.09 -1.62
N GLN A 153 3.79 3.32 -0.82
CA GLN A 153 3.58 1.88 -0.72
C GLN A 153 2.39 1.65 0.23
N PRO A 154 1.20 1.30 -0.29
CA PRO A 154 -0.05 1.44 0.44
C PRO A 154 -0.11 0.48 1.62
N ILE A 155 0.35 -0.76 1.42
CA ILE A 155 0.37 -1.75 2.49
C ILE A 155 1.46 -2.80 2.31
N ILE A 156 2.03 -3.23 3.44
CA ILE A 156 2.91 -4.39 3.57
C ILE A 156 2.37 -5.28 4.67
N ILE A 157 2.10 -6.54 4.33
CA ILE A 157 1.79 -7.61 5.29
C ILE A 157 3.02 -8.49 5.43
N ASN A 158 3.58 -8.60 6.63
CA ASN A 158 4.69 -9.48 6.94
C ASN A 158 4.20 -10.72 7.70
N SER A 159 5.02 -11.77 7.78
CA SER A 159 4.75 -12.88 8.69
C SER A 159 4.66 -12.38 10.15
N PRO A 160 3.62 -12.77 10.92
CA PRO A 160 3.65 -12.68 12.37
C PRO A 160 4.79 -13.54 12.93
N ALA A 161 5.34 -13.15 14.08
CA ALA A 161 6.34 -13.92 14.80
C ALA A 161 5.73 -15.14 15.50
N ASN A 162 4.48 -15.07 15.96
CA ASN A 162 3.78 -16.23 16.52
C ASN A 162 2.96 -16.97 15.45
N SER A 163 2.79 -18.28 15.65
CA SER A 163 2.08 -19.21 14.76
C SER A 163 0.55 -19.06 14.75
N SER A 164 0.03 -17.87 15.05
CA SER A 164 -1.41 -17.61 15.03
C SER A 164 -1.95 -17.59 13.61
N ASN A 165 -3.18 -18.10 13.43
CA ASN A 165 -3.82 -18.10 12.12
C ASN A 165 -4.06 -16.67 11.65
N LEU A 166 -3.66 -16.38 10.41
CA LEU A 166 -3.97 -15.14 9.73
C LEU A 166 -5.49 -14.99 9.54
N ASN A 167 -5.96 -13.79 9.83
CA ASN A 167 -7.30 -13.30 9.59
C ASN A 167 -7.18 -11.86 9.10
N ILE A 168 -6.77 -11.72 7.84
CA ILE A 168 -6.51 -10.43 7.22
C ILE A 168 -7.52 -10.20 6.10
N SER A 169 -8.17 -9.04 6.09
CA SER A 169 -9.22 -8.73 5.10
C SER A 169 -9.13 -7.31 4.57
N PHE A 170 -9.30 -7.13 3.27
CA PHE A 170 -9.44 -5.87 2.57
C PHE A 170 -10.76 -5.89 1.80
N ASP A 171 -11.70 -5.03 2.16
CA ASP A 171 -13.00 -4.94 1.48
C ASP A 171 -13.23 -3.52 0.95
N LYS A 172 -13.52 -3.40 -0.36
CA LYS A 172 -13.79 -2.10 -1.00
C LYS A 172 -12.64 -1.10 -0.87
N CYS A 173 -11.40 -1.59 -0.88
CA CYS A 173 -10.21 -0.76 -0.76
C CYS A 173 -9.67 -0.33 -2.13
N ILE A 174 -9.11 0.87 -2.21
CA ILE A 174 -8.45 1.40 -3.41
C ILE A 174 -6.96 1.56 -3.11
N PHE A 175 -6.13 0.90 -3.90
CA PHE A 175 -4.67 0.93 -3.82
C PHE A 175 -4.10 1.70 -5.02
N ASP A 176 -3.83 3.00 -4.82
CA ASP A 176 -3.33 3.92 -5.86
C ASP A 176 -1.91 4.38 -5.52
N GLY A 177 -0.92 3.53 -5.81
CA GLY A 177 0.47 3.79 -5.47
C GLY A 177 1.42 2.71 -5.96
N ILE A 178 2.52 2.54 -5.24
CA ILE A 178 3.48 1.43 -5.44
C ILE A 178 2.79 0.13 -5.01
N SER A 179 3.14 -1.00 -5.62
CA SER A 179 2.57 -2.33 -5.33
C SER A 179 2.25 -2.59 -3.83
N PRO A 180 1.00 -2.92 -3.46
CA PRO A 180 0.71 -3.62 -2.20
C PRO A 180 1.53 -4.91 -2.09
N LYS A 181 1.99 -5.26 -0.89
CA LYS A 181 2.82 -6.46 -0.69
C LYS A 181 2.29 -7.38 0.41
N VAL A 182 2.31 -8.67 0.12
CA VAL A 182 2.20 -9.76 1.09
C VAL A 182 3.54 -10.50 1.10
N ILE A 183 4.26 -10.46 2.22
CA ILE A 183 5.61 -11.00 2.39
C ILE A 183 5.63 -11.95 3.58
N LEU A 184 5.22 -13.19 3.35
CA LEU A 184 5.23 -14.25 4.34
C LEU A 184 6.54 -15.04 4.20
N ASN A 185 7.48 -14.82 5.13
CA ASN A 185 8.80 -15.46 5.10
C ASN A 185 8.87 -16.73 5.96
N THR A 186 7.95 -16.89 6.91
CA THR A 186 7.82 -18.08 7.75
C THR A 186 6.50 -18.79 7.45
N PRO A 187 6.44 -20.12 7.63
CA PRO A 187 5.20 -20.89 7.49
C PRO A 187 4.10 -20.33 8.38
N VAL A 188 2.96 -19.98 7.80
CA VAL A 188 1.78 -19.44 8.50
C VAL A 188 0.51 -20.06 7.94
N ASN A 189 -0.49 -20.24 8.80
CA ASN A 189 -1.82 -20.73 8.43
C ASN A 189 -2.83 -19.57 8.44
N GLY A 190 -4.02 -19.79 7.91
CA GLY A 190 -5.11 -18.81 7.92
C GLY A 190 -5.35 -18.18 6.56
N ASN A 191 -6.07 -17.05 6.54
CA ASN A 191 -6.62 -16.46 5.33
C ASN A 191 -6.23 -14.98 5.19
N ILE A 192 -5.92 -14.57 3.96
CA ILE A 192 -5.81 -13.19 3.53
C ILE A 192 -6.81 -12.96 2.39
N LEU A 193 -7.78 -12.07 2.59
CA LEU A 193 -8.84 -11.80 1.62
C LEU A 193 -8.71 -10.38 1.05
N PHE A 194 -8.66 -10.26 -0.27
CA PHE A 194 -8.87 -9.01 -1.01
C PHE A 194 -10.19 -9.12 -1.78
N ASN A 195 -11.20 -8.35 -1.38
CA ASN A 195 -12.54 -8.40 -1.94
C ASN A 195 -13.01 -7.02 -2.38
N ASN A 196 -13.59 -6.91 -3.58
CA ASN A 196 -14.07 -5.64 -4.13
C ASN A 196 -13.00 -4.53 -4.16
N CYS A 197 -11.73 -4.89 -4.30
CA CYS A 197 -10.63 -3.92 -4.27
C CYS A 197 -10.35 -3.34 -5.65
N ASN A 198 -9.73 -2.16 -5.71
CA ASN A 198 -9.21 -1.58 -6.96
C ASN A 198 -7.71 -1.33 -6.86
N PHE A 199 -6.94 -1.94 -7.77
CA PHE A 199 -5.50 -1.79 -7.91
C PHE A 199 -5.19 -0.93 -9.14
N VAL A 200 -4.84 0.34 -8.89
CA VAL A 200 -4.86 1.37 -9.95
C VAL A 200 -3.59 1.35 -10.81
N ARG A 201 -2.40 1.40 -10.20
CA ARG A 201 -1.14 1.65 -10.97
C ARG A 201 -0.21 0.46 -11.06
N ASP A 202 -0.17 -0.38 -10.04
CA ASP A 202 0.86 -1.39 -9.91
C ASP A 202 0.28 -2.72 -9.43
N SER A 203 1.06 -3.78 -9.58
CA SER A 203 0.62 -5.13 -9.21
C SER A 203 0.48 -5.27 -7.69
N ILE A 204 -0.30 -6.26 -7.24
CA ILE A 204 -0.05 -6.83 -5.92
C ILE A 204 1.15 -7.81 -6.00
N ILE A 205 2.09 -7.70 -5.07
CA ILE A 205 3.24 -8.62 -4.97
C ILE A 205 3.01 -9.58 -3.79
N ILE A 206 3.13 -10.87 -4.04
CA ILE A 206 2.83 -11.93 -3.08
C ILE A 206 4.03 -12.85 -2.96
N LYS A 207 4.55 -13.00 -1.75
CA LYS A 207 5.41 -14.09 -1.33
C LYS A 207 4.66 -14.86 -0.25
N ASN A 208 4.11 -16.01 -0.60
CA ASN A 208 3.25 -16.80 0.29
C ASN A 208 4.03 -17.94 0.95
N SER A 209 3.74 -18.24 2.20
CA SER A 209 4.41 -19.32 2.94
C SER A 209 3.36 -20.07 3.76
N GLY A 210 2.35 -20.62 3.09
CA GLY A 210 1.34 -21.50 3.67
C GLY A 210 -0.06 -20.92 3.91
N ALA A 211 -0.27 -19.61 3.73
CA ALA A 211 -1.60 -19.01 3.91
C ALA A 211 -2.50 -19.29 2.71
N ASN A 212 -3.82 -19.23 2.91
CA ASN A 212 -4.78 -19.12 1.82
C ASN A 212 -4.97 -17.65 1.47
N ILE A 213 -4.74 -17.28 0.20
CA ILE A 213 -4.93 -15.91 -0.28
C ILE A 213 -6.05 -15.90 -1.31
N ASP A 214 -7.15 -15.22 -1.01
CA ASP A 214 -8.29 -15.05 -1.90
C ASP A 214 -8.30 -13.60 -2.44
N ILE A 215 -8.31 -13.45 -3.76
CA ILE A 215 -8.41 -12.17 -4.45
C ILE A 215 -9.62 -12.24 -5.36
N SER A 216 -10.68 -11.50 -5.01
CA SER A 216 -11.95 -11.59 -5.72
C SER A 216 -12.68 -10.28 -5.91
N ASN A 217 -13.55 -10.26 -6.94
CA ASN A 217 -14.41 -9.12 -7.28
C ASN A 217 -13.62 -7.81 -7.46
N SER A 218 -12.34 -7.88 -7.77
CA SER A 218 -11.43 -6.74 -7.78
C SER A 218 -11.12 -6.26 -9.19
N ILE A 219 -10.72 -5.00 -9.30
CA ILE A 219 -10.33 -4.36 -10.57
C ILE A 219 -8.82 -4.11 -10.55
N PHE A 220 -8.16 -4.45 -11.66
CA PHE A 220 -6.75 -4.22 -11.90
C PHE A 220 -6.59 -3.31 -13.13
N GLU A 221 -6.29 -2.03 -12.91
CA GLU A 221 -6.36 -1.01 -13.97
C GLU A 221 -5.12 -0.93 -14.87
N GLN A 222 -3.92 -1.21 -14.35
CA GLN A 222 -2.69 -1.11 -15.14
C GLN A 222 -1.87 -2.38 -15.14
N ARG A 223 -1.76 -3.05 -13.98
CA ARG A 223 -0.98 -4.26 -13.78
C ARG A 223 -1.78 -5.29 -12.97
N GLY A 224 -1.36 -6.54 -13.00
CA GLY A 224 -2.05 -7.66 -12.37
C GLY A 224 -1.44 -8.09 -11.04
N ILE A 225 -0.98 -9.35 -10.98
CA ILE A 225 -0.53 -10.05 -9.78
C ILE A 225 0.88 -10.59 -10.03
N LYS A 226 1.79 -10.38 -9.08
CA LYS A 226 3.12 -10.98 -9.12
C LYS A 226 3.31 -11.88 -7.91
N ILE A 227 3.66 -13.13 -8.15
CA ILE A 227 3.88 -14.16 -7.14
C ILE A 227 5.37 -14.51 -7.15
N GLU A 228 6.06 -14.23 -6.06
CA GLU A 228 7.51 -14.40 -5.95
C GLU A 228 7.95 -15.86 -5.82
N LYS A 229 9.25 -16.10 -6.04
CA LYS A 229 9.91 -17.40 -5.84
C LYS A 229 9.65 -17.97 -4.46
N TYR A 230 9.54 -19.30 -4.41
CA TYR A 230 9.31 -20.06 -3.19
C TYR A 230 7.99 -19.71 -2.48
N SER A 231 7.02 -19.19 -3.24
CA SER A 231 5.65 -19.05 -2.73
C SER A 231 5.00 -20.43 -2.66
N TYR A 232 4.31 -20.73 -1.58
CA TYR A 232 3.46 -21.93 -1.47
C TYR A 232 2.26 -21.63 -0.58
N GLY A 233 1.23 -22.47 -0.69
CA GLY A 233 -0.08 -22.21 -0.11
C GLY A 233 -1.03 -21.62 -1.15
N ARG A 234 -2.32 -21.92 -1.00
CA ARG A 234 -3.35 -21.66 -2.01
C ARG A 234 -3.49 -20.17 -2.30
N ILE A 235 -3.45 -19.78 -3.57
CA ILE A 235 -3.76 -18.44 -4.06
C ILE A 235 -4.92 -18.56 -5.06
N ASN A 236 -6.08 -18.06 -4.70
CA ASN A 236 -7.28 -18.09 -5.52
C ASN A 236 -7.58 -16.70 -6.07
N VAL A 237 -7.61 -16.57 -7.39
CA VAL A 237 -7.84 -15.31 -8.11
C VAL A 237 -9.11 -15.50 -8.93
N SER A 238 -10.22 -14.92 -8.46
CA SER A 238 -11.52 -15.15 -9.11
C SER A 238 -12.43 -13.94 -9.23
N ASN A 239 -13.26 -13.91 -10.27
CA ASN A 239 -14.24 -12.83 -10.48
C ASN A 239 -13.59 -11.43 -10.57
N ASN A 240 -12.34 -11.32 -11.02
CA ASN A 240 -11.65 -10.04 -11.16
C ASN A 240 -11.74 -9.48 -12.58
N ASN A 241 -11.53 -8.18 -12.73
CA ASN A 241 -11.47 -7.49 -14.03
C ASN A 241 -10.11 -6.83 -14.25
N PHE A 242 -9.37 -7.28 -15.25
CA PHE A 242 -8.03 -6.80 -15.61
C PHE A 242 -8.09 -5.89 -16.83
N VAL A 243 -8.40 -4.61 -16.62
CA VAL A 243 -8.66 -3.65 -17.71
C VAL A 243 -7.39 -3.06 -18.33
N GLY A 244 -6.23 -3.20 -17.68
CA GLY A 244 -4.96 -2.63 -18.13
C GLY A 244 -4.27 -3.37 -19.28
N ASN A 245 -3.44 -2.64 -20.03
CA ASN A 245 -2.66 -3.19 -21.15
C ASN A 245 -1.56 -4.18 -20.73
N ASN A 246 -1.27 -4.29 -19.43
CA ASN A 246 -0.23 -5.17 -18.90
C ASN A 246 -0.80 -6.00 -17.74
N ALA A 247 -1.93 -6.67 -17.96
CA ALA A 247 -2.42 -7.69 -17.04
C ALA A 247 -1.39 -8.81 -16.95
N LEU A 248 -0.49 -8.68 -15.96
CA LEU A 248 0.62 -9.60 -15.73
C LEU A 248 0.24 -10.54 -14.59
N ILE A 249 0.27 -11.83 -14.84
CA ILE A 249 0.35 -12.87 -13.80
C ILE A 249 1.73 -13.49 -13.95
N ASP A 250 2.66 -13.11 -13.08
CA ASP A 250 4.04 -13.59 -13.05
C ASP A 250 4.22 -14.50 -11.83
N SER A 251 4.28 -15.82 -12.04
CA SER A 251 4.36 -16.80 -10.97
C SER A 251 5.63 -17.65 -11.03
N TYR A 252 6.20 -17.93 -9.87
CA TYR A 252 7.28 -18.92 -9.68
C TYR A 252 6.82 -20.18 -8.94
N SER A 253 5.53 -20.32 -8.66
CA SER A 253 4.92 -21.49 -8.03
C SER A 253 3.46 -21.60 -8.47
N SER A 254 3.19 -22.48 -9.43
CA SER A 254 1.94 -22.48 -10.18
C SER A 254 0.90 -23.49 -9.70
N SER A 255 1.32 -24.56 -9.02
CA SER A 255 0.42 -25.62 -8.53
C SER A 255 -0.63 -25.15 -7.53
N ASP A 256 -0.32 -24.08 -6.81
CA ASP A 256 -1.16 -23.57 -5.73
C ASP A 256 -2.05 -22.40 -6.18
N ILE A 257 -1.99 -22.03 -7.46
CA ILE A 257 -2.74 -20.91 -8.01
C ILE A 257 -3.96 -21.42 -8.78
N VAL A 258 -5.12 -20.88 -8.44
CA VAL A 258 -6.37 -21.08 -9.19
C VAL A 258 -6.79 -19.74 -9.77
N LEU A 259 -6.86 -19.66 -11.11
CA LEU A 259 -7.30 -18.47 -11.82
C LEU A 259 -8.60 -18.77 -12.57
N SER A 260 -9.74 -18.31 -12.06
CA SER A 260 -11.05 -18.65 -12.65
C SER A 260 -12.05 -17.51 -12.62
N TYR A 261 -12.97 -17.47 -13.57
CA TYR A 261 -14.04 -16.46 -13.69
C TYR A 261 -13.54 -15.01 -13.79
N ASN A 262 -12.31 -14.78 -14.28
CA ASN A 262 -11.76 -13.45 -14.46
C ASN A 262 -12.03 -12.90 -15.87
N LYS A 263 -12.06 -11.59 -15.98
CA LYS A 263 -12.20 -10.84 -17.24
C LYS A 263 -10.86 -10.21 -17.62
N PHE A 264 -10.43 -10.49 -18.83
CA PHE A 264 -9.21 -9.98 -19.44
C PHE A 264 -9.54 -9.22 -20.75
N PRO A 265 -10.21 -8.06 -20.68
CA PRO A 265 -10.71 -7.35 -21.86
C PRO A 265 -9.62 -6.85 -22.83
N SER A 266 -8.37 -6.75 -22.39
CA SER A 266 -7.25 -6.32 -23.24
C SER A 266 -6.52 -7.51 -23.86
N SER A 267 -6.10 -7.39 -25.12
CA SER A 267 -5.25 -8.40 -25.78
C SER A 267 -3.81 -8.46 -25.24
N GLY A 268 -3.43 -7.49 -24.38
CA GLY A 268 -2.10 -7.36 -23.77
C GLY A 268 -1.88 -8.21 -22.51
N VAL A 269 -2.71 -9.22 -22.28
CA VAL A 269 -2.57 -10.08 -21.10
C VAL A 269 -1.36 -10.99 -21.24
N ILE A 270 -0.52 -10.99 -20.21
CA ILE A 270 0.69 -11.82 -20.14
C ILE A 270 0.56 -12.68 -18.90
N ILE A 271 0.38 -13.99 -19.10
CA ILE A 271 0.45 -14.97 -18.02
C ILE A 271 1.74 -15.76 -18.24
N TYR A 272 2.58 -15.74 -17.21
CA TYR A 272 3.90 -16.31 -17.24
C TYR A 272 4.11 -17.15 -15.97
N THR A 273 4.44 -18.43 -16.15
CA THR A 273 4.89 -19.31 -15.06
C THR A 273 6.37 -19.60 -15.23
N HIS A 274 7.17 -19.50 -14.17
CA HIS A 274 8.62 -19.77 -14.18
C HIS A 274 8.97 -21.21 -13.79
N ASP A 275 7.98 -21.99 -13.36
CA ASP A 275 8.13 -23.37 -12.93
C ASP A 275 7.47 -24.35 -13.92
N ASP A 276 7.77 -25.64 -13.77
CA ASP A 276 7.26 -26.69 -14.66
C ASP A 276 5.85 -27.17 -14.26
N THR A 277 5.30 -26.65 -13.14
CA THR A 277 3.97 -27.05 -12.66
C THR A 277 2.86 -26.39 -13.47
N LYS A 278 1.71 -27.06 -13.55
CA LYS A 278 0.57 -26.56 -14.32
C LYS A 278 -0.18 -25.49 -13.55
N LEU A 279 -0.30 -24.29 -14.13
CA LEU A 279 -1.25 -23.27 -13.69
C LEU A 279 -2.63 -23.60 -14.28
N ASP A 280 -3.66 -23.73 -13.44
CA ASP A 280 -5.05 -23.84 -13.89
C ASP A 280 -5.64 -22.43 -14.07
N ALA A 281 -5.82 -22.07 -15.34
CA ALA A 281 -6.41 -20.82 -15.80
C ALA A 281 -7.70 -21.08 -16.61
N ASN A 282 -8.43 -22.16 -16.31
CA ASN A 282 -9.71 -22.42 -16.96
C ASN A 282 -10.82 -21.48 -16.47
N ASN A 283 -11.88 -21.41 -17.25
CA ASN A 283 -13.09 -20.64 -16.95
C ASN A 283 -12.88 -19.11 -16.90
N ASN A 284 -12.07 -18.54 -17.79
CA ASN A 284 -11.88 -17.09 -17.88
C ASN A 284 -12.43 -16.51 -19.19
N TRP A 285 -12.75 -15.21 -19.17
CA TRP A 285 -12.99 -14.43 -20.40
C TRP A 285 -11.69 -13.77 -20.83
N TRP A 286 -11.23 -14.10 -22.03
CA TRP A 286 -9.91 -13.71 -22.53
C TRP A 286 -9.89 -12.44 -23.40
N GLY A 287 -10.98 -11.67 -23.39
CA GLY A 287 -11.12 -10.47 -24.22
C GLY A 287 -11.41 -10.75 -25.70
N SER A 288 -11.46 -12.02 -26.09
CA SER A 288 -11.82 -12.47 -27.43
C SER A 288 -12.65 -13.75 -27.35
N PRO A 289 -13.68 -13.90 -28.20
CA PRO A 289 -14.41 -15.16 -28.29
C PRO A 289 -13.46 -16.30 -28.66
N ASP A 290 -12.36 -16.04 -29.37
CA ASP A 290 -11.38 -17.04 -29.81
C ASP A 290 -10.47 -17.59 -28.70
N GLY A 291 -10.64 -17.09 -27.48
CA GLY A 291 -9.87 -17.51 -26.31
C GLY A 291 -8.61 -16.67 -26.10
N PRO A 292 -7.61 -17.21 -25.38
CA PRO A 292 -6.44 -16.44 -24.98
C PRO A 292 -5.55 -16.02 -26.14
N SER A 293 -5.02 -14.80 -26.03
CA SER A 293 -3.94 -14.27 -26.89
C SER A 293 -2.67 -15.16 -26.80
N PRO A 294 -1.82 -15.23 -27.84
CA PRO A 294 -0.56 -16.00 -27.84
C PRO A 294 0.47 -15.59 -26.77
N SER A 295 0.18 -14.59 -25.93
CA SER A 295 1.03 -14.14 -24.82
C SER A 295 0.97 -15.02 -23.56
N ILE A 296 0.24 -16.14 -23.59
CA ILE A 296 0.29 -17.18 -22.55
C ILE A 296 1.49 -18.10 -22.81
N ARG A 297 2.36 -18.28 -21.80
CA ARG A 297 3.61 -19.05 -21.94
C ARG A 297 3.73 -20.14 -20.87
N ASN A 298 4.45 -21.21 -21.22
CA ASN A 298 4.80 -22.34 -20.35
C ASN A 298 3.60 -23.23 -19.98
N SER A 299 3.67 -23.92 -18.83
CA SER A 299 2.70 -24.94 -18.39
C SER A 299 1.39 -24.30 -17.89
N ILE A 300 0.66 -23.62 -18.76
CA ILE A 300 -0.64 -23.02 -18.43
C ILE A 300 -1.73 -23.83 -19.11
N VAL A 301 -2.71 -24.28 -18.33
CA VAL A 301 -3.93 -24.90 -18.85
C VAL A 301 -5.00 -23.81 -18.90
N CYS A 302 -5.43 -23.47 -20.10
CA CYS A 302 -6.48 -22.48 -20.33
C CYS A 302 -7.41 -22.99 -21.44
N ASP A 303 -8.69 -22.68 -21.29
CA ASP A 303 -9.73 -23.02 -22.24
C ASP A 303 -10.38 -21.77 -22.85
N ARG A 304 -10.96 -21.94 -24.03
CA ARG A 304 -11.91 -20.99 -24.62
C ARG A 304 -13.27 -21.27 -23.97
N TRP A 305 -13.43 -20.98 -22.69
CA TRP A 305 -14.67 -21.28 -21.96
C TRP A 305 -15.76 -20.25 -22.21
N ALA A 306 -15.51 -18.98 -21.88
CA ALA A 306 -16.44 -17.89 -22.13
C ALA A 306 -16.25 -17.33 -23.55
N CYS A 307 -17.35 -17.13 -24.27
CA CYS A 307 -17.39 -16.53 -25.60
C CYS A 307 -17.78 -15.05 -25.59
N ASP A 308 -18.21 -14.53 -24.44
CA ASP A 308 -18.49 -13.11 -24.22
C ASP A 308 -18.09 -12.62 -22.82
N GLU A 309 -17.95 -11.29 -22.67
CA GLU A 309 -17.55 -10.62 -21.43
C GLU A 309 -18.61 -10.68 -20.31
N ALA A 310 -19.87 -10.86 -20.66
CA ALA A 310 -20.97 -10.98 -19.71
C ALA A 310 -21.09 -12.39 -19.11
N PHE A 311 -20.29 -13.36 -19.57
CA PHE A 311 -20.40 -14.77 -19.22
C PHE A 311 -21.80 -15.32 -19.50
N THR A 312 -22.34 -15.02 -20.68
CA THR A 312 -23.69 -15.49 -21.09
C THR A 312 -23.66 -16.57 -22.18
N VAL A 313 -22.57 -16.67 -22.93
CA VAL A 313 -22.33 -17.61 -24.02
C VAL A 313 -21.02 -18.32 -23.72
N PHE A 314 -21.07 -19.65 -23.78
CA PHE A 314 -19.94 -20.52 -23.49
C PHE A 314 -19.63 -21.41 -24.70
N ASN A 315 -18.41 -21.92 -24.76
CA ASN A 315 -18.04 -22.89 -25.77
C ASN A 315 -18.39 -24.30 -25.31
N ASP A 316 -19.36 -24.92 -25.96
CA ASP A 316 -19.81 -26.29 -25.65
C ASP A 316 -18.80 -27.36 -26.11
N THR A 317 -17.82 -26.97 -26.93
CA THR A 317 -16.79 -27.88 -27.42
C THR A 317 -15.62 -27.91 -26.44
N PRO A 318 -15.38 -29.01 -25.72
CA PRO A 318 -14.17 -29.12 -24.89
C PRO A 318 -12.96 -28.97 -25.81
N SER A 319 -12.20 -27.90 -25.60
CA SER A 319 -10.98 -27.64 -26.37
C SER A 319 -10.00 -28.78 -26.11
N THR A 320 -9.78 -29.63 -27.11
CA THR A 320 -8.60 -30.51 -27.14
C THR A 320 -7.38 -29.59 -27.00
N PRO A 321 -6.50 -29.78 -26.01
CA PRO A 321 -5.37 -28.89 -25.80
C PRO A 321 -4.45 -28.94 -27.01
N GLY A 322 -4.65 -27.98 -27.93
CA GLY A 322 -3.84 -27.78 -29.11
C GLY A 322 -2.47 -27.30 -28.67
N TYR A 323 -1.56 -28.24 -28.47
CA TYR A 323 -0.14 -27.95 -28.31
C TYR A 323 0.29 -27.11 -29.51
N GLY A 324 0.64 -25.85 -29.29
CA GLY A 324 1.29 -24.99 -30.26
C GLY A 324 2.69 -25.53 -30.58
N GLY A 325 2.75 -26.65 -31.28
CA GLY A 325 3.96 -27.21 -31.87
C GLY A 325 4.00 -26.82 -33.34
N GLY A 326 4.97 -25.98 -33.71
CA GLY A 326 5.22 -25.64 -35.11
C GLY A 326 5.41 -26.88 -35.97
N GLY A 327 4.47 -27.11 -36.87
CA GLY A 327 4.56 -28.07 -37.96
C GLY A 327 4.26 -27.30 -39.25
N SER A 328 5.26 -27.22 -40.12
CA SER A 328 5.22 -26.59 -41.43
C SER A 328 4.08 -27.11 -42.31
N ASP A 329 3.44 -26.18 -42.99
CA ASP A 329 2.55 -26.37 -44.14
C ASP A 329 2.95 -27.56 -45.03
N GLU A 330 2.13 -28.61 -45.04
CA GLU A 330 1.84 -29.34 -46.27
C GLU A 330 0.40 -28.98 -46.67
N THR A 331 0.32 -28.17 -47.72
CA THR A 331 -0.89 -27.85 -48.47
C THR A 331 -1.46 -29.15 -49.06
N GLU A 332 -2.47 -29.74 -48.43
CA GLU A 332 -3.37 -30.66 -49.11
C GLU A 332 -4.51 -29.86 -49.75
N GLU A 333 -4.63 -30.01 -51.08
CA GLU A 333 -5.74 -29.48 -51.87
C GLU A 333 -7.09 -29.95 -51.32
N PRO A 334 -8.11 -29.08 -51.24
CA PRO A 334 -9.42 -29.47 -50.77
C PRO A 334 -10.07 -30.40 -51.81
N LYS A 335 -10.37 -31.64 -51.40
CA LYS A 335 -11.31 -32.49 -52.14
C LYS A 335 -12.70 -31.85 -52.07
N GLU A 336 -13.33 -31.72 -53.24
CA GLU A 336 -14.72 -31.29 -53.36
C GLU A 336 -15.64 -32.13 -52.45
N PRO A 337 -16.50 -31.50 -51.64
CA PRO A 337 -17.48 -32.23 -50.86
C PRO A 337 -18.56 -32.81 -51.78
N ASP A 338 -18.85 -34.10 -51.61
CA ASP A 338 -20.00 -34.75 -52.23
C ASP A 338 -21.29 -34.02 -51.82
N VAL A 339 -22.05 -33.63 -52.84
CA VAL A 339 -23.36 -32.99 -52.72
C VAL A 339 -24.33 -33.96 -52.03
N PRO A 340 -24.91 -33.61 -50.85
CA PRO A 340 -25.99 -34.41 -50.28
C PRO A 340 -27.23 -34.28 -51.16
N GLU A 341 -27.86 -35.41 -51.49
CA GLU A 341 -29.18 -35.43 -52.12
C GLU A 341 -30.19 -34.66 -51.25
N GLU A 342 -30.95 -33.77 -51.89
CA GLU A 342 -32.01 -32.98 -51.27
C GLU A 342 -33.13 -33.90 -50.76
N ASP A 343 -33.26 -34.02 -49.44
CA ASP A 343 -34.48 -34.51 -48.82
C ASP A 343 -35.56 -33.40 -48.84
N ASP A 344 -36.71 -33.73 -49.41
CA ASP A 344 -37.89 -32.87 -49.53
C ASP A 344 -38.25 -32.15 -48.21
N PRO A 345 -38.64 -30.86 -48.26
CA PRO A 345 -39.00 -30.11 -47.07
C PRO A 345 -40.30 -30.66 -46.47
N LYS A 346 -40.18 -31.34 -45.32
CA LYS A 346 -41.34 -31.64 -44.47
C LYS A 346 -41.92 -30.33 -43.94
N THR A 347 -43.20 -30.12 -44.25
CA THR A 347 -44.06 -29.07 -43.69
C THR A 347 -43.92 -28.99 -42.16
N PRO A 348 -43.81 -27.79 -41.58
CA PRO A 348 -43.79 -27.61 -40.13
C PRO A 348 -45.13 -28.09 -39.54
N THR A 349 -45.09 -29.11 -38.70
CA THR A 349 -46.20 -29.38 -37.78
C THR A 349 -46.31 -28.24 -36.78
N GLU A 350 -47.53 -27.72 -36.60
CA GLU A 350 -47.86 -26.67 -35.65
C GLU A 350 -47.36 -27.01 -34.24
N PRO A 351 -46.93 -26.01 -33.44
CA PRO A 351 -46.55 -26.24 -32.06
C PRO A 351 -47.78 -26.70 -31.28
N SER A 352 -47.73 -27.91 -30.74
CA SER A 352 -48.66 -28.36 -29.71
C SER A 352 -48.52 -27.44 -28.49
N GLU A 353 -49.66 -26.94 -27.99
CA GLU A 353 -49.77 -26.12 -26.79
C GLU A 353 -49.04 -26.80 -25.60
N PRO A 354 -48.30 -26.04 -24.79
CA PRO A 354 -47.70 -26.59 -23.58
C PRO A 354 -48.81 -27.00 -22.62
N GLU A 355 -48.83 -28.28 -22.24
CA GLU A 355 -49.67 -28.76 -21.15
C GLU A 355 -49.30 -27.97 -19.87
N GLU A 356 -50.30 -27.32 -19.28
CA GLU A 356 -50.17 -26.65 -18.00
C GLU A 356 -49.86 -27.71 -16.93
N ASP A 357 -48.58 -27.84 -16.57
CA ASP A 357 -48.17 -28.46 -15.32
C ASP A 357 -48.67 -27.61 -14.15
N ILE A 358 -49.89 -27.92 -13.70
CA ILE A 358 -50.45 -27.42 -12.44
C ILE A 358 -49.54 -27.94 -11.32
N PRO A 359 -48.91 -27.05 -10.51
CA PRO A 359 -48.18 -27.50 -9.34
C PRO A 359 -49.16 -28.15 -8.38
N THR A 360 -49.08 -29.47 -8.21
CA THR A 360 -49.74 -30.15 -7.08
C THR A 360 -49.19 -29.58 -5.78
N GLU A 361 -50.11 -29.13 -4.91
CA GLU A 361 -49.81 -28.68 -3.56
C GLU A 361 -48.87 -29.67 -2.85
N PRO A 362 -47.82 -29.19 -2.18
CA PRO A 362 -46.99 -30.06 -1.35
C PRO A 362 -47.86 -30.69 -0.27
N GLU A 363 -47.88 -32.03 -0.21
CA GLU A 363 -48.53 -32.75 0.88
C GLU A 363 -48.01 -32.23 2.23
N ASP A 364 -48.94 -31.86 3.10
CA ASP A 364 -48.66 -31.51 4.49
C ASP A 364 -47.73 -32.57 5.12
N PRO A 365 -46.54 -32.18 5.62
CA PRO A 365 -45.69 -33.11 6.34
C PRO A 365 -46.45 -33.53 7.60
N LYS A 366 -46.96 -34.77 7.58
CA LYS A 366 -47.54 -35.43 8.75
C LYS A 366 -46.66 -35.17 9.96
N ASP A 367 -47.25 -34.55 10.95
CA ASP A 367 -46.78 -34.42 12.33
C ASP A 367 -46.04 -35.69 12.75
N LYS A 368 -44.71 -35.63 12.70
CA LYS A 368 -43.88 -36.42 13.59
C LYS A 368 -43.56 -35.50 14.74
N ASP A 369 -44.30 -35.68 15.83
CA ASP A 369 -43.92 -35.19 17.14
C ASP A 369 -42.41 -35.45 17.31
N PRO A 370 -41.59 -34.41 17.51
CA PRO A 370 -40.20 -34.60 17.87
C PRO A 370 -40.20 -35.40 19.17
N GLU A 371 -39.70 -36.63 19.12
CA GLU A 371 -39.38 -37.36 20.35
C GLU A 371 -38.49 -36.45 21.18
N HIS A 372 -39.00 -36.12 22.36
CA HIS A 372 -38.35 -35.30 23.35
C HIS A 372 -36.92 -35.87 23.54
N PRO A 373 -35.86 -35.08 23.34
CA PRO A 373 -34.52 -35.57 23.61
C PRO A 373 -34.50 -36.04 25.06
N GLU A 374 -34.17 -37.33 25.25
CA GLU A 374 -33.92 -37.89 26.57
C GLU A 374 -32.92 -36.99 27.27
N ASN A 375 -33.22 -36.64 28.53
CA ASN A 375 -32.38 -35.78 29.34
C ASN A 375 -30.93 -36.29 29.27
N PRO A 376 -29.94 -35.40 29.08
CA PRO A 376 -28.55 -35.80 29.18
C PRO A 376 -28.34 -36.50 30.53
N PRO A 377 -27.54 -37.57 30.59
CA PRO A 377 -27.25 -38.26 31.84
C PRO A 377 -26.78 -37.23 32.87
N GLU A 378 -27.35 -37.28 34.07
CA GLU A 378 -26.96 -36.42 35.18
C GLU A 378 -25.43 -36.45 35.29
N GLN A 379 -24.79 -35.30 35.04
CA GLN A 379 -23.38 -35.14 35.34
C GLN A 379 -23.24 -35.32 36.85
N GLU A 380 -22.49 -36.36 37.24
CA GLU A 380 -22.05 -36.52 38.62
C GLU A 380 -21.40 -35.20 39.07
N GLU A 381 -21.84 -34.69 40.22
CA GLU A 381 -21.27 -33.49 40.81
C GLU A 381 -19.75 -33.67 40.93
N PRO A 382 -18.94 -32.68 40.50
CA PRO A 382 -17.50 -32.77 40.62
C PRO A 382 -17.15 -32.98 42.09
N GLU A 383 -16.43 -34.07 42.37
CA GLU A 383 -15.92 -34.35 43.71
C GLU A 383 -15.19 -33.11 44.26
N ALA A 384 -15.52 -32.75 45.50
CA ALA A 384 -14.92 -31.61 46.17
C ALA A 384 -13.39 -31.72 46.10
N PRO A 385 -12.68 -30.63 45.76
CA PRO A 385 -11.24 -30.65 45.67
C PRO A 385 -10.65 -31.12 47.01
N THR A 386 -9.92 -32.23 46.96
CA THR A 386 -9.12 -32.70 48.10
C THR A 386 -8.20 -31.58 48.55
N GLU A 387 -8.16 -31.37 49.87
CA GLU A 387 -7.31 -30.35 50.50
C GLU A 387 -5.87 -30.42 49.96
N PRO A 388 -5.24 -29.26 49.70
CA PRO A 388 -3.89 -29.23 49.20
C PRO A 388 -2.98 -29.96 50.20
N VAL A 389 -2.31 -30.99 49.72
CA VAL A 389 -1.24 -31.66 50.45
C VAL A 389 -0.22 -30.59 50.84
N ASP A 390 0.06 -30.54 52.14
CA ASP A 390 0.99 -29.63 52.79
C ASP A 390 2.28 -29.56 51.98
N GLY A 391 2.49 -28.42 51.33
CA GLY A 391 3.65 -28.19 50.48
C GLY A 391 4.89 -28.19 51.37
N GLU A 392 5.79 -29.14 51.14
CA GLU A 392 7.10 -29.13 51.78
C GLU A 392 7.73 -27.74 51.62
N GLU A 393 8.25 -27.21 52.74
CA GLU A 393 8.85 -25.89 52.80
C GLU A 393 9.88 -25.71 51.67
N PRO A 394 9.88 -24.55 51.00
CA PRO A 394 10.85 -24.28 49.95
C PRO A 394 12.26 -24.31 50.56
N VAL A 395 13.05 -25.29 50.13
CA VAL A 395 14.48 -25.36 50.45
C VAL A 395 15.12 -24.04 50.05
N ALA A 396 15.77 -23.38 51.02
CA ALA A 396 16.45 -22.13 50.81
C ALA A 396 17.46 -22.27 49.64
N PRO A 397 17.53 -21.29 48.72
CA PRO A 397 18.49 -21.35 47.63
C PRO A 397 19.90 -21.47 48.21
N GLU A 398 20.66 -22.47 47.76
CA GLU A 398 22.10 -22.53 48.05
C GLU A 398 22.75 -21.23 47.57
N GLU A 399 23.63 -20.67 48.40
CA GLU A 399 24.35 -19.44 48.08
C GLU A 399 25.05 -19.59 46.71
N PRO A 400 24.90 -18.62 45.80
CA PRO A 400 25.56 -18.67 44.52
C PRO A 400 27.08 -18.75 44.75
N GLY A 401 27.65 -19.87 44.32
CA GLY A 401 29.09 -20.07 44.30
C GLY A 401 29.77 -18.89 43.61
N ILE A 402 30.88 -18.45 44.21
CA ILE A 402 31.73 -17.37 43.72
C ILE A 402 32.00 -17.58 42.23
N ILE A 403 31.37 -16.75 41.39
CA ILE A 403 31.71 -16.65 39.97
C ILE A 403 33.09 -16.01 39.95
N GLU A 404 34.11 -16.77 39.52
CA GLU A 404 35.43 -16.21 39.27
C GLU A 404 35.31 -15.06 38.27
N GLU A 405 35.99 -13.95 38.57
CA GLU A 405 35.99 -12.76 37.71
C GLU A 405 36.36 -13.17 36.28
N PRO A 406 35.56 -12.76 35.28
CA PRO A 406 35.90 -13.01 33.89
C PRO A 406 37.24 -12.33 33.58
N GLU A 407 38.19 -13.10 33.05
CA GLU A 407 39.47 -12.58 32.60
C GLU A 407 39.25 -11.40 31.65
N VAL A 408 39.88 -10.27 31.98
CA VAL A 408 39.75 -9.02 31.23
C VAL A 408 40.14 -9.29 29.77
N PRO A 409 39.27 -9.00 28.79
CA PRO A 409 39.59 -9.22 27.40
C PRO A 409 40.82 -8.39 27.03
N VAL A 410 41.84 -9.05 26.47
CA VAL A 410 43.05 -8.41 25.97
C VAL A 410 42.63 -7.33 24.98
N VAL A 411 42.90 -6.07 25.34
CA VAL A 411 42.59 -4.91 24.52
C VAL A 411 43.26 -5.08 23.15
N PRO A 412 42.51 -5.01 22.04
CA PRO A 412 43.09 -5.01 20.71
C PRO A 412 44.09 -3.85 20.60
N ILE A 413 45.34 -4.16 20.24
CA ILE A 413 46.34 -3.13 19.92
C ILE A 413 45.80 -2.33 18.74
N ILE A 414 45.40 -1.09 19.00
CA ILE A 414 45.01 -0.12 17.98
C ILE A 414 46.28 0.20 17.18
N PRO A 415 46.34 -0.04 15.87
CA PRO A 415 47.47 0.40 15.06
C PRO A 415 47.59 1.92 15.14
N ASP A 416 48.81 2.42 15.33
CA ASP A 416 49.11 3.85 15.46
C ASP A 416 48.43 4.64 14.33
N ILE A 417 47.63 5.63 14.74
CA ILE A 417 46.97 6.57 13.84
C ILE A 417 48.08 7.32 13.10
N PRO A 418 48.12 7.29 11.75
CA PRO A 418 49.06 8.11 11.01
C PRO A 418 48.84 9.58 11.36
N PRO A 419 49.90 10.39 11.49
CA PRO A 419 49.77 11.79 11.89
C PRO A 419 48.82 12.52 10.94
N ILE A 420 47.89 13.26 11.54
CA ILE A 420 46.93 14.11 10.83
C ILE A 420 47.75 15.05 9.92
N PRO A 421 47.43 15.15 8.61
CA PRO A 421 48.05 16.13 7.74
C PRO A 421 47.89 17.52 8.34
N THR A 422 49.00 18.23 8.54
CA THR A 422 48.98 19.59 9.05
C THR A 422 48.08 20.45 8.17
N ALA A 423 47.05 21.06 8.77
CA ALA A 423 46.17 21.99 8.07
C ALA A 423 47.02 23.07 7.37
N PRO A 424 46.68 23.46 6.13
CA PRO A 424 47.35 24.57 5.46
C PRO A 424 47.34 25.80 6.38
N GLN A 425 48.51 26.39 6.60
CA GLN A 425 48.59 27.63 7.37
C GLN A 425 47.79 28.71 6.63
N ILE A 426 46.73 29.21 7.28
CA ILE A 426 46.04 30.42 6.87
C ILE A 426 47.05 31.55 7.04
N PRO A 427 47.31 32.37 6.01
CA PRO A 427 48.18 33.53 6.16
C PRO A 427 47.62 34.47 7.24
N GLU A 428 48.34 34.61 8.35
CA GLU A 428 48.14 35.71 9.29
C GLU A 428 48.58 37.00 8.60
N ASP A 429 47.60 37.73 8.06
CA ASP A 429 47.56 39.19 7.96
C ASP A 429 46.57 39.59 6.85
N LYS A 430 45.26 39.54 7.14
CA LYS A 430 44.27 40.44 6.54
C LYS A 430 43.16 40.74 7.54
N ASP A 431 43.16 41.97 7.99
CA ASP A 431 42.18 42.57 8.88
C ASP A 431 40.77 42.51 8.25
N SER A 432 39.74 42.30 9.06
CA SER A 432 38.32 42.14 8.63
C SER A 432 37.68 43.40 8.01
N LYS A 433 38.50 44.38 7.63
CA LYS A 433 38.10 45.66 7.03
C LYS A 433 38.47 45.79 5.55
N ASP A 434 39.10 44.78 4.95
CA ASP A 434 39.52 44.79 3.54
C ASP A 434 38.66 43.93 2.60
N TYR A 435 37.53 43.38 3.07
CA TYR A 435 36.47 42.97 2.15
C TYR A 435 35.66 44.20 1.75
N ASN A 436 36.22 44.97 0.82
CA ASN A 436 35.39 45.71 -0.12
C ASN A 436 34.65 44.67 -0.97
N VAL A 437 33.50 44.22 -0.47
CA VAL A 437 32.45 43.71 -1.36
C VAL A 437 32.01 44.94 -2.14
N GLU A 438 32.58 45.15 -3.32
CA GLU A 438 31.96 46.03 -4.30
C GLU A 438 30.51 45.56 -4.45
N PRO A 439 29.53 46.47 -4.42
CA PRO A 439 28.14 46.11 -4.64
C PRO A 439 28.09 45.34 -5.97
N TYR A 440 27.64 44.09 -5.91
CA TYR A 440 27.34 43.33 -7.10
C TYR A 440 26.26 44.12 -7.84
N ASP A 441 26.60 44.61 -9.03
CA ASP A 441 25.71 45.42 -9.86
C ASP A 441 24.36 44.70 -10.03
N ASP A 442 23.27 45.38 -9.69
CA ASP A 442 21.87 44.97 -9.88
C ASP A 442 21.47 44.88 -11.37
N GLU A 443 22.42 44.68 -12.29
CA GLU A 443 22.25 44.81 -13.74
C GLU A 443 22.25 43.48 -14.53
N VAL A 444 21.79 42.34 -14.00
CA VAL A 444 21.34 41.24 -14.91
C VAL A 444 20.15 40.45 -14.36
N THR A 445 19.07 41.15 -14.01
CA THR A 445 17.74 40.55 -14.12
C THR A 445 16.98 41.30 -15.20
N MET A 446 17.05 40.80 -16.44
CA MET A 446 16.18 41.31 -17.50
C MET A 446 14.88 40.50 -17.51
N PRO A 447 13.73 41.07 -17.10
CA PRO A 447 12.44 40.43 -17.34
C PRO A 447 12.15 40.53 -18.84
N LYS A 448 12.46 39.48 -19.60
CA LYS A 448 11.91 39.27 -20.95
C LYS A 448 10.69 38.36 -20.81
N GLY A 449 9.53 38.96 -20.57
CA GLY A 449 8.27 38.24 -20.41
C GLY A 449 8.18 37.46 -19.09
N LYS A 450 7.29 36.46 -19.01
CA LYS A 450 6.99 35.66 -17.80
C LYS A 450 8.09 34.64 -17.45
N ILE A 451 9.36 34.94 -17.71
CA ILE A 451 10.48 34.05 -17.42
C ILE A 451 11.49 34.83 -16.58
N THR A 452 11.92 34.20 -15.47
CA THR A 452 13.05 34.68 -14.68
C THR A 452 14.26 33.81 -15.02
N ILE A 453 15.33 34.46 -15.48
CA ILE A 453 16.60 33.81 -15.84
C ILE A 453 17.66 34.19 -14.81
N PHE A 454 18.43 33.21 -14.37
CA PHE A 454 19.59 33.35 -13.50
C PHE A 454 20.82 32.94 -14.29
N ASP A 455 21.75 33.87 -14.48
CA ASP A 455 23.04 33.55 -15.08
C ASP A 455 24.04 33.25 -13.96
N LEU A 456 24.41 31.98 -13.84
CA LEU A 456 25.51 31.55 -12.98
C LEU A 456 26.75 31.52 -13.89
N ASN A 457 27.91 31.98 -13.41
CA ASN A 457 29.14 32.18 -14.21
C ASN A 457 29.54 31.05 -15.20
N THR A 458 29.03 29.84 -15.03
CA THR A 458 29.24 28.67 -15.92
C THR A 458 27.96 27.99 -16.43
N ALA A 459 26.77 28.46 -16.03
CA ALA A 459 25.48 27.85 -16.39
C ALA A 459 24.33 28.86 -16.30
N THR A 460 23.42 28.83 -17.26
CA THR A 460 22.20 29.65 -17.22
C THR A 460 21.03 28.78 -16.75
N ALA A 461 20.29 29.22 -15.72
CA ALA A 461 19.09 28.56 -15.22
C ALA A 461 17.84 29.43 -15.48
N ALA A 462 16.76 28.82 -15.96
CA ALA A 462 15.49 29.53 -16.21
C ALA A 462 14.32 28.83 -15.52
N ILE A 463 13.42 29.60 -14.92
CA ILE A 463 12.20 29.09 -14.27
C ILE A 463 11.01 29.24 -15.24
N ARG A 464 10.34 28.12 -15.53
CA ARG A 464 9.34 27.95 -16.62
C ARG A 464 7.94 28.46 -16.24
N ILE A 465 7.35 29.30 -17.09
CA ILE A 465 5.91 29.65 -17.04
C ILE A 465 5.24 29.59 -18.45
N ASP A 466 5.99 29.50 -19.56
CA ASP A 466 5.46 29.40 -20.94
C ASP A 466 6.46 28.70 -21.89
N ASP A 467 5.95 27.95 -22.88
CA ASP A 467 6.69 26.98 -23.70
C ASP A 467 7.30 27.57 -24.97
N GLU A 468 6.62 28.51 -25.65
CA GLU A 468 7.14 29.10 -26.91
C GLU A 468 8.39 29.98 -26.68
N ALA A 469 8.42 30.71 -25.56
CA ALA A 469 9.53 31.58 -25.22
C ALA A 469 10.80 30.79 -24.84
N ILE A 470 10.66 29.61 -24.23
CA ILE A 470 11.78 28.73 -23.89
C ILE A 470 12.45 28.19 -25.15
N THR A 471 11.67 27.76 -26.15
CA THR A 471 12.22 27.23 -27.40
C THR A 471 13.07 28.27 -28.13
N SER A 472 12.61 29.54 -28.18
CA SER A 472 13.38 30.62 -28.82
C SER A 472 14.72 30.90 -28.13
N ILE A 473 14.76 30.85 -26.79
CA ILE A 473 15.97 31.13 -26.01
C ILE A 473 16.98 29.97 -26.11
N ILE A 474 16.51 28.72 -26.08
CA ILE A 474 17.36 27.55 -26.32
C ILE A 474 17.98 27.64 -27.71
N CYS A 475 17.20 27.99 -28.72
CA CYS A 475 17.69 28.14 -30.08
C CYS A 475 18.69 29.30 -30.27
N GLU A 476 18.61 30.37 -29.48
CA GLU A 476 19.61 31.46 -29.50
C GLU A 476 20.91 31.06 -28.79
N SER A 477 20.84 30.48 -27.59
CA SER A 477 22.04 30.08 -26.83
C SER A 477 22.83 28.96 -27.52
N LEU A 478 22.16 28.03 -28.21
CA LEU A 478 22.83 27.01 -29.02
C LEU A 478 23.61 27.61 -30.20
N LYS A 479 23.21 28.78 -30.73
CA LYS A 479 23.96 29.46 -31.81
C LYS A 479 25.25 30.10 -31.31
N ASP A 480 25.30 30.48 -30.04
CA ASP A 480 26.45 31.18 -29.45
C ASP A 480 27.49 30.23 -28.83
N GLY A 481 27.29 28.91 -28.94
CA GLY A 481 28.24 27.90 -28.44
C GLY A 481 28.42 27.89 -26.92
N LYS A 482 27.48 28.49 -26.17
CA LYS A 482 27.51 28.55 -24.72
C LYS A 482 26.51 27.56 -24.11
N GLY A 483 27.04 26.54 -23.43
CA GLY A 483 26.44 25.99 -22.22
C GLY A 483 25.60 24.73 -22.35
N HIS A 484 25.75 23.86 -21.36
CA HIS A 484 24.90 22.70 -21.10
C HIS A 484 23.56 23.13 -20.51
N TRP A 485 22.47 22.52 -20.97
CA TRP A 485 21.12 22.78 -20.48
C TRP A 485 20.70 21.70 -19.48
N LEU A 486 20.22 22.11 -18.30
CA LEU A 486 19.67 21.22 -17.28
C LEU A 486 18.14 21.30 -17.32
N PHE A 487 17.49 20.18 -17.62
CA PHE A 487 16.04 20.02 -17.57
C PHE A 487 15.65 19.19 -16.33
N ASN A 488 14.44 19.42 -15.80
CA ASN A 488 13.88 18.71 -14.63
C ASN A 488 14.65 18.90 -13.31
N CYS A 489 14.94 20.15 -12.95
CA CYS A 489 15.40 20.48 -11.60
C CYS A 489 14.23 20.82 -10.67
N TYR A 490 14.31 20.31 -9.43
CA TYR A 490 13.47 20.76 -8.32
C TYR A 490 14.26 21.78 -7.51
N ILE A 491 13.65 22.93 -7.26
CA ILE A 491 14.21 23.97 -6.42
C ILE A 491 13.56 23.86 -5.04
N ILE A 492 14.37 23.56 -4.02
CA ILE A 492 13.93 23.50 -2.62
C ILE A 492 14.58 24.69 -1.88
N TYR A 493 13.75 25.49 -1.25
CA TYR A 493 14.19 26.55 -0.35
C TYR A 493 14.22 26.00 1.07
N HIS A 494 15.38 26.09 1.73
CA HIS A 494 15.48 25.80 3.15
C HIS A 494 14.93 26.97 3.98
N SER A 495 14.54 26.69 5.22
CA SER A 495 14.02 27.70 6.15
C SER A 495 15.02 28.79 6.52
N ASP A 496 16.31 28.57 6.28
CA ASP A 496 17.38 29.55 6.46
C ASP A 496 17.62 30.42 5.21
N GLY A 497 16.85 30.22 4.14
CA GLY A 497 16.96 30.95 2.88
C GLY A 497 17.98 30.39 1.91
N SER A 498 18.69 29.30 2.26
CA SER A 498 19.59 28.63 1.34
C SER A 498 18.83 27.86 0.25
N LEU A 499 19.41 27.86 -0.96
CA LEU A 499 18.83 27.24 -2.15
C LEU A 499 19.48 25.89 -2.41
N LEU A 500 18.70 24.83 -2.47
CA LEU A 500 19.16 23.50 -2.88
C LEU A 500 18.46 23.10 -4.17
N ILE A 501 19.24 22.81 -5.22
CA ILE A 501 18.72 22.41 -6.53
C ILE A 501 18.95 20.90 -6.69
N TYR A 502 17.87 20.13 -6.75
CA TYR A 502 17.90 18.70 -7.06
C TYR A 502 17.75 18.48 -8.56
N ILE A 503 18.68 17.73 -9.16
CA ILE A 503 18.61 17.30 -10.56
C ILE A 503 18.23 15.82 -10.55
N LEU A 504 17.13 15.44 -11.22
CA LEU A 504 16.67 14.06 -11.30
C LEU A 504 16.88 13.50 -12.72
N GLY A 505 17.82 12.55 -12.86
CA GLY A 505 17.91 11.65 -14.02
C GLY A 505 19.32 11.23 -14.43
N ASP A 506 19.48 9.95 -14.82
CA ASP A 506 20.72 9.30 -15.28
C ASP A 506 21.03 9.47 -16.79
N ASN A 507 20.35 10.37 -17.50
CA ASN A 507 20.56 10.53 -18.94
C ASN A 507 21.30 11.82 -19.26
N TYR A 508 22.60 11.70 -19.54
CA TYR A 508 23.40 12.74 -20.16
C TYR A 508 23.10 12.78 -21.67
N PHE A 509 22.70 13.95 -22.18
CA PHE A 509 23.03 14.33 -23.55
C PHE A 509 24.23 15.26 -23.47
N VAL A 510 25.38 14.77 -23.95
CA VAL A 510 26.52 15.61 -24.32
C VAL A 510 26.33 15.99 -25.78
N ILE A 511 26.31 17.28 -26.07
CA ILE A 511 26.89 17.83 -27.30
C ILE A 511 28.00 18.76 -26.86
#